data_AF-A0A8S1AKJ4-F1
#
_entry.id   AF-A0A8S1AKJ4-F1
#
_cell.length_a   1.000
_cell.length_b   1.000
_cell.length_c   1.000
_cell.angle_alpha   90.00
_cell.angle_beta   90.00
_cell.angle_gamma   90.00
#
_symmetry.space_group_name_H-M   'P 1'
#
loop_
_entity.id
_entity.type
_entity.pdbx_description
1 polymer ?
#
loop_
_entity_poly.entity_id
_entity_poly.type
_entity_poly.pdbx_seq_one_letter_code
_entity_poly.pdbx_strand_id
1 'polypeptide(L)'
;MDWREKLFGKVLVKCESGTQNGQFENISTLEGLSDCVEEGEGAVCGIYFSFANISDTSDDFGVRLEEVYKRVHPRLKVVQVVLWAHVGTPEGPVEREAGFRRSLMGKPWFAVPFHDVDIKASISIIKITFISVP
;
A
#
# COMPACT_ATOMS: atom_id res chain seq x y z
N MET A 1 19.68 10.69 0.69
CA MET A 1 18.57 9.91 0.09
C MET A 1 17.32 10.27 0.84
N ASP A 2 16.26 10.67 0.16
CA ASP A 2 14.99 11.08 0.78
C ASP A 2 14.35 9.88 1.52
N TRP A 3 13.75 10.13 2.68
CA TRP A 3 13.17 9.05 3.49
C TRP A 3 12.04 8.33 2.77
N ARG A 4 11.26 9.03 1.92
CA ARG A 4 10.16 8.45 1.15
C ARG A 4 10.66 7.42 0.16
N GLU A 5 11.72 7.76 -0.58
CA GLU A 5 12.32 6.82 -1.53
C GLU A 5 13.07 5.69 -0.84
N LYS A 6 13.66 5.96 0.33
CA LYS A 6 14.31 4.92 1.15
C LYS A 6 13.29 3.90 1.67
N LEU A 7 12.09 4.35 2.04
CA LEU A 7 11.02 3.49 2.53
C LEU A 7 10.28 2.79 1.40
N PHE A 8 9.86 3.50 0.35
CA PHE A 8 8.91 2.99 -0.63
C PHE A 8 9.50 2.70 -2.01
N GLY A 9 10.78 2.96 -2.22
CA GLY A 9 11.40 2.93 -3.55
C GLY A 9 11.13 4.22 -4.33
N LYS A 10 11.57 4.27 -5.59
CA LYS A 10 11.50 5.49 -6.42
C LYS A 10 10.14 5.73 -7.06
N VAL A 11 9.33 4.69 -7.16
CA VAL A 11 8.07 4.71 -7.90
C VAL A 11 6.98 4.10 -7.03
N LEU A 12 5.80 4.72 -7.07
CA LEU A 12 4.57 4.21 -6.47
C LEU A 12 3.56 3.92 -7.55
N VAL A 13 2.67 2.97 -7.26
CA VAL A 13 1.48 2.69 -8.06
C VAL A 13 0.36 3.63 -7.61
N LYS A 14 -0.27 4.32 -8.55
CA LYS A 14 -1.44 5.16 -8.31
C LYS A 14 -2.72 4.29 -8.40
N CYS A 15 -3.33 3.98 -7.27
CA CYS A 15 -4.43 3.01 -7.24
C CYS A 15 -5.72 3.54 -7.89
N GLU A 16 -5.94 4.85 -7.84
CA GLU A 16 -7.11 5.51 -8.41
C GLU A 16 -7.13 5.49 -9.95
N SER A 17 -5.99 5.28 -10.62
CA SER A 17 -5.92 5.19 -12.08
C SER A 17 -6.14 3.77 -12.61
N GLY A 18 -6.44 2.81 -11.74
CA GLY A 18 -6.72 1.43 -12.11
C GLY A 18 -7.86 1.33 -13.12
N THR A 19 -7.53 0.95 -14.35
CA THR A 19 -8.53 0.64 -15.38
C THR A 19 -9.08 -0.78 -15.20
N GLN A 20 -10.22 -1.10 -15.83
CA GLN A 20 -10.81 -2.46 -15.81
C GLN A 20 -9.83 -3.57 -16.31
N ASN A 21 -8.76 -3.19 -17.00
CA ASN A 21 -7.72 -4.11 -17.48
C ASN A 21 -6.60 -4.37 -16.44
N GLY A 22 -6.69 -3.78 -15.25
CA GLY A 22 -5.68 -3.92 -14.19
C GLY A 22 -4.34 -3.25 -14.50
N GLN A 23 -4.31 -2.34 -15.47
CA GLN A 23 -3.19 -1.43 -15.68
C GLN A 23 -3.36 -0.24 -14.74
N PHE A 24 -2.31 0.01 -13.96
CA PHE A 24 -2.19 1.15 -13.07
C PHE A 24 -1.09 2.07 -13.58
N GLU A 25 -1.28 3.37 -13.35
CA GLU A 25 -0.24 4.36 -13.60
C GLU A 25 0.78 4.34 -12.47
N ASN A 26 2.03 4.61 -12.83
CA ASN A 26 3.13 4.79 -11.89
C ASN A 26 3.42 6.28 -11.72
N ILE A 27 3.77 6.68 -10.50
CA ILE A 27 4.17 8.05 -10.16
C ILE A 27 5.50 8.04 -9.41
N SER A 28 6.30 9.09 -9.55
CA SER A 28 7.48 9.29 -8.71
C SER A 28 7.07 9.32 -7.24
N THR A 29 7.80 8.62 -6.37
CA THR A 29 7.53 8.61 -4.92
C THR A 29 7.58 10.02 -4.32
N LEU A 30 8.53 10.85 -4.77
CA LEU A 30 8.67 12.23 -4.30
C LEU A 30 7.54 13.13 -4.77
N GLU A 31 6.98 12.83 -5.94
CA GLU A 31 5.83 13.55 -6.48
C GLU A 31 4.54 13.13 -5.78
N GLY A 32 4.27 11.84 -5.65
CA GLY A 32 3.05 11.32 -5.00
C GLY A 32 2.96 11.66 -3.51
N LEU A 33 4.10 11.80 -2.84
CA LEU A 33 4.22 12.10 -1.41
C LEU A 33 4.84 13.47 -1.15
N SER A 34 4.71 14.43 -2.08
CA SER A 34 5.28 15.78 -1.97
C SER A 34 4.89 16.49 -0.67
N ASP A 35 3.65 16.29 -0.24
CA ASP A 35 3.02 16.97 0.89
C ASP A 35 3.34 16.29 2.24
N CYS A 36 4.00 15.12 2.22
CA CYS A 36 4.34 14.38 3.42
C CYS A 36 5.57 14.96 4.11
N VAL A 37 5.44 15.25 5.41
CA VAL A 37 6.50 15.83 6.24
C VAL A 37 6.82 14.92 7.43
N GLU A 38 8.06 14.99 7.94
CA GLU A 38 8.46 14.25 9.15
C GLU A 38 7.86 14.88 10.42
N GLU A 39 7.82 16.22 10.48
CA GLU A 39 7.25 16.99 11.59
C GLU A 39 6.61 18.30 11.07
N GLY A 40 5.63 18.84 11.80
CA GLY A 40 5.02 20.14 11.52
C GLY A 40 3.72 20.10 10.70
N GLU A 41 3.43 21.20 10.00
CA GLU A 41 2.22 21.35 9.20
C GLU A 41 2.41 20.73 7.81
N GLY A 42 1.90 19.51 7.64
CA GLY A 42 1.88 18.78 6.35
C GLY A 42 0.99 17.54 6.42
N ALA A 43 1.02 16.73 5.37
CA ALA A 43 0.30 15.46 5.35
C ALA A 43 1.07 14.40 6.14
N VAL A 44 0.33 13.60 6.93
CA VAL A 44 0.86 12.39 7.56
C VAL A 44 0.89 11.28 6.50
N CYS A 45 2.00 10.53 6.45
CA CYS A 45 2.11 9.35 5.60
C CYS A 45 1.78 8.09 6.42
N GLY A 46 0.61 7.50 6.17
CA GLY A 46 0.21 6.22 6.74
C GLY A 46 0.66 5.04 5.88
N ILE A 47 1.13 3.96 6.51
CA ILE A 47 1.46 2.71 5.83
C ILE A 47 0.37 1.69 6.14
N TYR A 48 -0.27 1.16 5.09
CA TYR A 48 -1.30 0.14 5.21
C TYR A 48 -0.76 -1.21 4.73
N PHE A 49 -0.50 -2.11 5.67
CA PHE A 49 -0.16 -3.49 5.34
C PHE A 49 -1.43 -4.28 5.05
N SER A 50 -1.48 -4.85 3.85
CA SER A 50 -2.59 -5.67 3.38
C SER A 50 -2.08 -6.99 2.84
N PHE A 51 -2.95 -7.99 2.71
CA PHE A 51 -2.59 -9.28 2.17
C PHE A 51 -3.39 -9.54 0.89
N ALA A 52 -2.71 -10.04 -0.15
CA ALA A 52 -3.37 -10.35 -1.42
C ALA A 52 -4.33 -11.56 -1.36
N ASN A 53 -4.30 -12.33 -0.26
CA ASN A 53 -4.90 -13.67 -0.20
C ASN A 53 -5.85 -13.90 1.00
N ILE A 54 -6.43 -12.84 1.55
CA ILE A 54 -7.48 -13.00 2.56
C ILE A 54 -8.81 -12.98 1.80
N SER A 55 -9.60 -14.04 1.96
CA SER A 55 -10.97 -14.12 1.44
C SER A 55 -11.72 -12.82 1.71
N ASP A 56 -12.46 -12.30 0.71
CA ASP A 56 -13.17 -11.01 0.66
C ASP A 56 -14.03 -10.64 1.90
N THR A 57 -14.20 -11.56 2.85
CA THR A 57 -14.96 -11.42 4.08
C THR A 57 -14.26 -10.67 5.23
N SER A 58 -12.98 -10.28 5.10
CA SER A 58 -12.22 -9.62 6.18
C SER A 58 -11.82 -8.16 5.92
N ASP A 59 -12.20 -7.54 4.79
CA ASP A 59 -11.72 -6.19 4.44
C ASP A 59 -12.56 -5.03 5.01
N ASP A 60 -13.23 -5.24 6.16
CA ASP A 60 -13.88 -4.16 6.94
C ASP A 60 -12.88 -3.02 7.23
N PHE A 61 -11.60 -3.36 7.38
CA PHE A 61 -10.56 -2.38 7.61
C PHE A 61 -10.31 -1.49 6.39
N GLY A 62 -10.21 -2.05 5.17
CA GLY A 62 -10.05 -1.27 3.96
C GLY A 62 -11.19 -0.27 3.75
N VAL A 63 -12.43 -0.70 3.99
CA VAL A 63 -13.62 0.17 3.91
C VAL A 63 -13.55 1.30 4.95
N ARG A 64 -13.25 0.98 6.21
CA ARG A 64 -13.13 1.99 7.28
C ARG A 64 -11.96 2.94 7.05
N LEU A 65 -10.86 2.45 6.49
CA LEU A 65 -9.71 3.28 6.14
C LEU A 65 -10.07 4.26 5.02
N GLU A 66 -10.84 3.85 4.02
CA GLU A 66 -11.35 4.77 3.00
C GLU A 66 -12.26 5.85 3.59
N GLU A 67 -13.14 5.50 4.53
CA GLU A 67 -13.98 6.48 5.23
C GLU A 67 -13.14 7.49 6.00
N VAL A 68 -12.13 7.02 6.75
CA VAL A 68 -11.20 7.89 7.48
C VAL A 68 -10.44 8.78 6.50
N TYR A 69 -9.86 8.19 5.44
CA TYR A 69 -9.11 8.90 4.41
C TYR A 69 -9.92 10.05 3.82
N LYS A 70 -11.18 9.80 3.45
CA LYS A 70 -12.09 10.84 2.91
C LYS A 70 -12.36 11.95 3.92
N ARG A 71 -12.47 11.64 5.21
CA ARG A 71 -12.75 12.64 6.27
C ARG A 71 -11.55 13.52 6.60
N VAL A 72 -10.33 13.00 6.49
CA VAL A 72 -9.10 13.72 6.90
C VAL A 72 -8.29 14.25 5.73
N HIS A 73 -8.69 13.96 4.48
CA HIS A 73 -8.06 14.51 3.28
C HIS A 73 -8.02 16.05 3.32
N PRO A 74 -6.91 16.70 2.90
CA PRO A 74 -5.68 16.15 2.31
C PRO A 74 -4.58 15.79 3.32
N ARG A 75 -4.87 15.77 4.62
CA ARG A 75 -3.86 15.65 5.70
C ARG A 75 -3.34 14.23 5.92
N LEU A 76 -3.87 13.24 5.22
CA LEU A 76 -3.40 11.85 5.26
C LEU A 76 -3.12 11.40 3.83
N LYS A 77 -1.92 10.87 3.60
CA LYS A 77 -1.57 10.05 2.44
C LYS A 77 -1.42 8.61 2.92
N VAL A 78 -1.83 7.66 2.10
CA VAL A 78 -1.68 6.23 2.43
C VAL A 78 -0.82 5.57 1.37
N VAL A 79 0.12 4.75 1.82
CA VAL A 79 0.87 3.83 0.96
C VAL A 79 0.54 2.41 1.39
N GLN A 80 -0.14 1.68 0.52
CA GLN A 80 -0.49 0.29 0.71
C GLN A 80 0.70 -0.60 0.37
N VAL A 81 1.09 -1.43 1.33
CA VAL A 81 2.10 -2.48 1.18
C VAL A 81 1.34 -3.80 1.13
N VAL A 82 1.19 -4.34 -0.07
CA VAL A 82 0.55 -5.64 -0.26
C VAL A 82 1.59 -6.74 -0.08
N LEU A 83 1.40 -7.52 0.98
CA LEU A 83 2.19 -8.68 1.34
C LEU A 83 1.57 -9.95 0.78
N TRP A 84 2.41 -10.94 0.52
CA TRP A 84 2.01 -12.30 0.18
C TRP A 84 2.48 -13.24 1.28
N ALA A 85 1.58 -14.08 1.78
CA ALA A 85 1.99 -15.16 2.66
C ALA A 85 2.83 -16.16 1.86
N HIS A 86 4.06 -16.43 2.30
CA HIS A 86 4.91 -17.48 1.72
C HIS A 86 4.47 -18.90 2.14
N VAL A 87 3.29 -19.08 2.71
CA VAL A 87 2.93 -20.31 3.42
C VAL A 87 1.91 -21.11 2.63
N GLY A 88 2.40 -22.03 1.79
CA GLY A 88 1.67 -23.24 1.39
C GLY A 88 0.45 -23.06 0.46
N THR A 89 0.16 -21.86 -0.02
CA THR A 89 -0.93 -21.68 -1.00
C THR A 89 -0.45 -22.10 -2.40
N PRO A 90 -1.18 -22.95 -3.12
CA PRO A 90 -0.79 -23.48 -4.44
C PRO A 90 -0.75 -22.42 -5.56
N GLU A 91 -1.09 -21.17 -5.24
CA GLU A 91 -1.11 -20.04 -6.16
C GLU A 91 0.29 -19.68 -6.67
N GLY A 92 0.42 -19.63 -7.99
CA GLY A 92 1.62 -19.18 -8.68
C GLY A 92 1.76 -17.66 -8.68
N PRO A 93 2.81 -17.15 -9.36
CA PRO A 93 3.06 -15.71 -9.47
C PRO A 93 1.91 -14.93 -10.11
N VAL A 94 1.19 -15.55 -11.06
CA VAL A 94 0.10 -14.93 -11.83
C VAL A 94 -1.11 -14.67 -10.93
N GLU A 95 -1.50 -15.64 -10.11
CA GLU A 95 -2.63 -15.52 -9.19
C GLU A 95 -2.36 -14.45 -8.12
N ARG A 96 -1.12 -14.38 -7.62
CA ARG A 96 -0.70 -13.37 -6.65
C ARG A 96 -0.70 -11.97 -7.24
N GLU A 97 -0.24 -11.81 -8.48
CA GLU A 97 -0.28 -10.53 -9.17
C GLU A 97 -1.74 -10.12 -9.45
N ALA A 98 -2.61 -11.07 -9.80
CA ALA A 98 -4.02 -10.80 -9.95
C ALA A 98 -4.67 -10.37 -8.62
N GLY A 99 -4.35 -11.04 -7.51
CA GLY A 99 -4.79 -10.66 -6.16
C GLY A 99 -4.31 -9.26 -5.76
N PHE A 100 -3.04 -8.95 -6.04
CA PHE A 100 -2.49 -7.61 -5.88
C PHE A 100 -3.29 -6.56 -6.66
N ARG A 101 -3.51 -6.77 -7.96
CA ARG A 101 -4.26 -5.82 -8.80
C ARG A 101 -5.69 -5.62 -8.30
N ARG A 102 -6.35 -6.69 -7.85
CA ARG A 102 -7.69 -6.60 -7.26
C ARG A 102 -7.71 -5.75 -5.99
N SER A 103 -6.73 -5.92 -5.09
CA SER A 103 -6.70 -5.19 -3.82
C SER A 103 -6.47 -3.68 -3.97
N LEU A 104 -5.87 -3.25 -5.08
CA LEU A 104 -5.65 -1.84 -5.38
C LEU A 104 -6.83 -1.17 -6.10
N MET A 105 -7.71 -1.94 -6.72
CA MET A 105 -8.73 -1.40 -7.62
C MET A 105 -9.67 -0.42 -6.89
N GLY A 106 -9.76 0.80 -7.41
CA GLY A 106 -10.66 1.83 -6.88
C GLY A 106 -10.21 2.48 -5.57
N LYS A 107 -9.02 2.15 -5.04
CA LYS A 107 -8.51 2.76 -3.81
C LYS A 107 -7.96 4.16 -4.07
N PRO A 108 -8.20 5.15 -3.18
CA PRO A 108 -7.84 6.56 -3.42
C PRO A 108 -6.39 6.89 -3.01
N TRP A 109 -5.51 5.90 -2.93
CA TRP A 109 -4.17 6.01 -2.36
C TRP A 109 -3.09 5.38 -3.24
N PHE A 110 -1.87 5.30 -2.72
CA PHE A 110 -0.73 4.73 -3.43
C PHE A 110 -0.42 3.31 -2.97
N ALA A 111 0.34 2.56 -3.76
CA ALA A 111 0.87 1.27 -3.35
C ALA A 111 2.32 1.04 -3.79
N VAL A 112 3.05 0.23 -3.04
CA VAL A 112 4.38 -0.23 -3.45
C VAL A 112 4.25 -1.22 -4.62
N PRO A 113 5.03 -1.07 -5.71
CA PRO A 113 4.95 -1.95 -6.88
C PRO A 113 5.02 -3.44 -6.54
N PHE A 114 4.31 -4.28 -7.31
CA PHE A 114 4.22 -5.72 -7.04
C PHE A 114 5.60 -6.38 -6.91
N HIS A 115 6.50 -6.06 -7.85
CA HIS A 115 7.84 -6.66 -7.99
C HIS A 115 8.90 -6.10 -7.04
N ASP A 116 8.61 -5.06 -6.25
CA ASP A 116 9.58 -4.46 -5.32
C ASP A 116 9.67 -5.26 -4.01
N VAL A 117 10.10 -6.51 -4.14
CA VAL A 117 10.18 -7.49 -3.03
C VAL A 117 11.12 -7.01 -1.93
N ASP A 118 12.29 -6.47 -2.28
CA ASP A 118 13.29 -6.02 -1.31
C ASP A 118 12.80 -4.84 -0.47
N ILE A 119 12.10 -3.90 -1.11
CA ILE A 119 11.46 -2.78 -0.42
C ILE A 119 10.40 -3.31 0.54
N LYS A 120 9.52 -4.20 0.08
CA LYS A 120 8.48 -4.81 0.93
C LYS A 120 9.06 -5.58 2.11
N ALA A 121 10.13 -6.34 1.89
CA ALA A 121 10.84 -7.06 2.95
C ALA A 121 11.46 -6.09 3.96
N SER A 122 12.14 -5.04 3.49
CA SER A 122 12.74 -4.01 4.33
C SER A 122 11.69 -3.30 5.21
N ILE A 123 10.58 -2.83 4.62
CA ILE A 123 9.49 -2.18 5.36
C ILE A 123 8.88 -3.14 6.40
N SER A 124 8.68 -4.41 6.04
CA SER A 124 8.08 -5.41 6.94
C SER A 124 8.99 -5.75 8.15
N ILE A 125 10.30 -5.60 8.00
CA ILE A 125 11.30 -5.80 9.07
C ILE A 125 11.37 -4.60 10.02
N ILE A 126 10.93 -3.40 9.60
CA ILE A 126 10.77 -2.24 10.49
C ILE A 126 9.62 -2.55 11.46
N LYS A 127 9.96 -3.34 12.48
CA LYS A 127 9.19 -3.71 13.67
C LYS A 127 7.69 -3.51 13.50
N ILE A 128 7.06 -4.35 12.66
CA ILE A 128 5.68 -4.78 12.91
C ILE A 128 5.76 -5.63 14.19
N THR A 129 5.96 -4.97 15.34
CA THR A 129 5.53 -5.53 16.61
C THR A 129 4.03 -5.61 16.46
N PHE A 130 3.51 -6.76 16.06
CA PHE A 130 2.10 -7.04 16.21
C PHE A 130 1.80 -6.79 17.69
N ILE A 131 1.14 -5.67 17.99
CA ILE A 131 0.40 -5.54 19.22
C ILE A 131 -0.80 -6.45 19.00
N SER A 132 -0.60 -7.74 19.26
CA SER A 132 -1.70 -8.65 19.50
C SER A 132 -2.37 -8.10 20.75
N VAL A 133 -3.46 -7.36 20.55
CA VAL A 133 -4.34 -7.01 21.66
C VAL A 133 -4.97 -8.34 22.09
N PRO A 134 -4.81 -8.75 23.36
CA PRO A 134 -5.39 -9.99 23.86
C PRO A 134 -6.92 -9.99 23.79
#